data_AF-A0A1B6EN85-F1
#
_entry.id   AF-A0A1B6EN85-F1
#
_cell.length_a   1.000
_cell.length_b   1.000
_cell.length_c   1.000
_cell.angle_alpha   90.00
_cell.angle_beta   90.00
_cell.angle_gamma   90.00
#
_symmetry.space_group_name_H-M   'P 1'
#
loop_
_entity.id
_entity.type
_entity.pdbx_description
1 polymer ?
#
loop_
_entity_poly.entity_id
_entity_poly.type
_entity_poly.pdbx_seq_one_letter_code
_entity_poly.pdbx_strand_id
1 'polypeptide(L)'
;QINIFANTSQANLKMVKPKPLPRDVPWILRKFRNFLLGRQHNSPLRFVQDISKRSQPPPDLPLGPCSKLNSNYYSDRDVRGEISHPTELFGPETERLRLLKAADPWQRCEVKEKGASLRLVPGKVHHWDKIVK
;
A
#
# COMPACT_ATOMS: atom_id res chain seq x y z
N GLN A 1 -71.88 13.62 2.00
CA GLN A 1 -70.88 14.08 2.97
C GLN A 1 -69.57 13.38 2.65
N ILE A 2 -68.57 14.10 2.14
CA ILE A 2 -67.23 13.53 1.90
C ILE A 2 -66.22 14.55 2.43
N ASN A 3 -65.57 14.21 3.55
CA ASN A 3 -64.55 15.03 4.18
C ASN A 3 -63.26 14.97 3.35
N ILE A 4 -62.90 16.09 2.72
CA ILE A 4 -61.60 16.27 2.05
C ILE A 4 -60.71 17.06 3.01
N PHE A 5 -60.28 16.42 4.10
CA PHE A 5 -59.19 16.94 4.92
C PHE A 5 -57.93 16.15 4.60
N ALA A 6 -57.18 16.64 3.61
CA ALA A 6 -55.84 16.17 3.32
C ALA A 6 -54.92 16.58 4.48
N ASN A 7 -54.43 15.58 5.22
CA ASN A 7 -53.37 15.74 6.20
C ASN A 7 -52.15 16.37 5.53
N THR A 8 -51.93 17.66 5.78
CA THR A 8 -50.71 18.33 5.37
C THR A 8 -49.67 18.04 6.44
N SER A 9 -48.95 16.92 6.29
CA SER A 9 -47.82 16.63 7.15
C SER A 9 -46.77 17.71 6.92
N GLN A 10 -46.60 18.57 7.93
CA GLN A 10 -45.54 19.58 7.98
C GLN A 10 -44.19 18.85 7.92
N ALA A 11 -43.63 18.73 6.72
CA ALA A 11 -42.28 18.22 6.53
C ALA A 11 -41.33 19.18 7.22
N ASN A 12 -40.76 18.74 8.35
CA ASN A 12 -39.81 19.49 9.16
C ASN A 12 -38.47 19.57 8.41
N LEU A 13 -38.40 20.47 7.43
CA LEU A 13 -37.19 20.77 6.68
C LEU A 13 -36.22 21.50 7.61
N LYS A 14 -35.26 20.77 8.19
CA LYS A 14 -34.13 21.37 8.89
C LYS A 14 -33.39 22.29 7.92
N MET A 15 -33.58 23.59 8.06
CA MET A 15 -32.86 24.61 7.31
C MET A 15 -31.36 24.52 7.62
N VAL A 16 -30.59 23.93 6.71
CA VAL A 16 -29.13 23.94 6.79
C VAL A 16 -28.66 25.30 6.30
N LYS A 17 -28.02 26.08 7.18
CA LYS A 17 -27.45 27.38 6.81
C LYS A 17 -26.45 27.19 5.66
N PRO A 18 -26.47 28.04 4.61
CA PRO A 18 -25.47 27.96 3.55
C PRO A 18 -24.09 28.16 4.16
N LYS A 19 -23.11 27.40 3.68
CA LYS A 19 -21.73 27.54 4.14
C LYS A 19 -21.27 28.96 3.80
N PRO A 20 -20.68 29.72 4.75
CA PRO A 20 -20.25 31.08 4.46
C PRO A 20 -19.21 31.07 3.34
N LEU A 21 -19.17 32.06 2.46
CA LEU A 21 -18.13 32.06 1.42
C LEU A 21 -16.75 32.14 2.09
N PRO A 22 -15.73 31.42 1.58
CA PRO A 22 -14.37 31.61 2.05
C PRO A 22 -13.99 33.07 1.90
N ARG A 23 -13.22 33.59 2.85
CA ARG A 23 -12.74 34.97 2.81
C ARG A 23 -11.90 35.15 1.54
N ASP A 24 -12.43 35.92 0.60
CA ASP A 24 -11.76 36.27 -0.66
C ASP A 24 -11.71 37.80 -0.81
N VAL A 25 -10.93 38.24 -1.78
CA VAL A 25 -10.76 39.65 -2.12
C VAL A 25 -12.01 40.16 -2.85
N PRO A 26 -12.40 41.45 -2.74
CA PRO A 26 -13.46 42.01 -3.58
C PRO A 26 -13.26 41.70 -5.07
N TRP A 27 -14.39 41.61 -5.79
CA TRP A 27 -14.44 41.09 -7.16
C TRP A 27 -13.50 41.79 -8.15
N ILE A 28 -13.25 43.09 -7.96
CA ILE A 28 -12.36 43.92 -8.80
C ILE A 28 -10.91 43.43 -8.69
N LEU A 29 -10.42 43.32 -7.45
CA LEU A 29 -9.07 42.85 -7.19
C LEU A 29 -8.91 41.36 -7.55
N ARG A 30 -9.99 40.56 -7.45
CA ARG A 30 -9.98 39.18 -7.93
C ARG A 30 -9.79 39.10 -9.44
N LYS A 31 -10.47 39.93 -10.23
CA LYS A 31 -10.28 40.01 -11.68
C LYS A 31 -8.88 40.52 -12.04
N PHE A 32 -8.40 41.55 -11.35
CA PHE A 32 -7.04 42.07 -11.55
C PHE A 32 -5.97 41.01 -11.29
N ARG A 33 -6.09 40.28 -10.18
CA ARG A 33 -5.22 39.14 -9.85
C ARG A 33 -5.26 38.07 -10.94
N ASN A 34 -6.46 37.64 -11.33
CA ASN A 34 -6.60 36.59 -12.35
C ASN A 34 -6.06 37.02 -13.72
N PHE A 35 -6.15 38.32 -14.04
CA PHE A 35 -5.58 38.90 -15.24
C PHE A 35 -4.04 38.84 -15.21
N LEU A 36 -3.41 39.29 -14.12
CA LEU A 36 -1.95 39.22 -13.97
C LEU A 36 -1.40 37.79 -13.93
N LEU A 37 -2.16 36.85 -13.37
CA LEU A 37 -1.75 35.46 -13.26
C LEU A 37 -1.98 34.64 -14.54
N GLY A 38 -2.79 35.13 -15.49
CA GLY A 38 -3.20 34.37 -16.68
C GLY A 38 -4.02 33.10 -16.38
N ARG A 39 -4.46 32.92 -15.13
CA ARG A 39 -5.24 31.76 -14.66
C ARG A 39 -6.16 32.14 -13.52
N GLN A 40 -7.16 31.30 -13.27
CA GLN A 40 -7.98 31.44 -12.06
C GLN A 40 -7.12 31.14 -10.83
N HIS A 41 -7.09 32.09 -9.89
CA HIS A 41 -6.35 31.93 -8.65
C HIS A 41 -7.02 30.90 -7.73
N ASN A 42 -6.33 29.79 -7.48
CA ASN A 42 -6.69 28.82 -6.45
C ASN A 42 -6.09 29.25 -5.10
N SER A 43 -6.93 29.42 -4.08
CA SER A 43 -6.48 29.83 -2.75
C SER A 43 -5.72 28.69 -2.05
N PRO A 44 -4.45 28.86 -1.64
CA PRO A 44 -3.73 27.86 -0.86
C PRO A 44 -4.16 27.84 0.61
N LEU A 45 -4.95 28.82 1.03
CA LEU A 45 -5.45 28.94 2.40
C LEU A 45 -6.42 27.81 2.70
N ARG A 46 -6.26 27.20 3.86
CA ARG A 46 -7.13 26.12 4.32
C ARG A 46 -8.29 26.72 5.10
N PHE A 47 -9.48 26.72 4.52
CA PHE A 47 -10.69 27.20 5.19
C PHE A 47 -11.34 26.10 6.02
N VAL A 48 -12.01 26.48 7.10
CA VAL A 48 -12.67 25.53 8.02
C VAL A 48 -13.70 24.62 7.33
N GLN A 49 -14.21 25.03 6.17
CA GLN A 49 -15.22 24.30 5.41
C GLN A 49 -14.65 23.21 4.50
N ASP A 50 -13.39 23.38 4.07
CA ASP A 50 -12.70 22.48 3.15
C ASP A 50 -11.82 21.47 3.90
N ILE A 51 -11.62 21.70 5.21
CA ILE A 51 -10.87 20.80 6.10
C ILE A 51 -11.88 19.99 6.92
N SER A 52 -11.52 18.76 7.25
CA SER A 52 -12.24 18.00 8.26
C SER A 52 -12.30 18.75 9.60
N LYS A 53 -13.34 18.49 10.40
CA LYS A 53 -13.46 19.05 11.75
C LYS A 53 -12.26 18.64 12.60
N ARG A 54 -11.92 19.48 13.59
CA ARG A 54 -10.85 19.18 14.56
C ARG A 54 -11.22 18.05 15.51
N SER A 55 -12.51 17.93 15.83
CA SER A 55 -13.05 16.81 16.61
C SER A 55 -13.54 15.75 15.65
N GLN A 56 -12.93 14.57 15.71
CA GLN A 56 -13.31 13.40 14.93
C GLN A 56 -14.10 12.43 15.84
N PRO A 57 -15.11 11.73 15.31
CA PRO A 57 -15.78 10.68 16.06
C PRO A 57 -14.79 9.54 16.37
N PRO A 58 -15.05 8.74 17.42
CA PRO A 58 -14.23 7.55 17.68
C PRO A 58 -14.26 6.63 16.46
N PRO A 59 -13.09 6.17 15.96
CA PRO A 59 -13.03 5.27 14.82
C PRO A 59 -13.36 3.82 15.24
N ASP A 60 -14.01 3.09 14.34
CA ASP A 60 -14.14 1.63 14.41
C ASP A 60 -13.21 1.03 13.34
N LEU A 61 -12.09 0.45 13.78
CA LEU A 61 -11.05 -0.05 12.88
C LEU A 61 -11.26 -1.56 12.63
N PRO A 62 -11.13 -2.04 11.38
CA PRO A 62 -11.21 -3.45 11.11
C PRO A 62 -10.08 -4.19 11.82
N LEU A 63 -10.39 -5.39 12.31
CA LEU A 63 -9.42 -6.26 12.96
C LEU A 63 -8.40 -6.79 11.94
N GLY A 64 -7.17 -7.02 12.41
CA GLY A 64 -6.12 -7.62 11.60
C GLY A 64 -6.36 -9.10 11.29
N PRO A 65 -5.60 -9.69 10.35
CA PRO A 65 -5.79 -11.07 9.88
C PRO A 65 -5.61 -12.13 10.99
N CYS A 66 -4.89 -11.77 12.05
CA CYS A 66 -4.59 -12.61 13.19
C CYS A 66 -5.61 -12.47 14.34
N SER A 67 -6.74 -11.80 14.14
CA SER A 67 -7.82 -11.71 15.12
C SER A 67 -8.84 -12.84 14.91
N LYS A 68 -8.37 -14.09 15.01
CA LYS A 68 -9.20 -15.30 14.89
C LYS A 68 -9.29 -16.00 16.24
N LEU A 69 -10.48 -16.51 16.58
CA LEU A 69 -10.74 -17.20 17.85
C LEU A 69 -10.15 -18.61 17.91
N ASN A 70 -10.02 -19.30 16.76
CA ASN A 70 -9.50 -20.65 16.65
C ASN A 70 -8.44 -20.75 15.54
N SER A 71 -7.67 -21.85 15.55
CA SER A 71 -6.66 -22.17 14.52
C SER A 71 -5.70 -21.00 14.22
N ASN A 72 -5.21 -20.35 15.28
CA ASN A 72 -4.40 -19.13 15.22
C ASN A 72 -3.22 -19.20 16.20
N TYR A 73 -2.56 -20.35 16.23
CA TYR A 73 -1.40 -20.57 17.07
C TYR A 73 -0.27 -19.60 16.70
N TYR A 74 0.52 -19.20 17.70
CA TYR A 74 1.64 -18.30 17.46
C TYR A 74 2.78 -18.99 16.70
N SER A 75 2.97 -20.29 16.95
CA SER A 75 3.98 -21.13 16.30
C SER A 75 3.91 -21.09 14.79
N ASP A 76 2.70 -21.19 14.23
CA ASP A 76 2.48 -21.30 12.79
C ASP A 76 2.62 -19.96 12.07
N ARG A 77 2.71 -18.85 12.82
CA ARG A 77 2.84 -17.49 12.28
C ARG A 77 4.20 -16.87 12.54
N ASP A 78 5.03 -17.51 13.37
CA ASP A 78 6.28 -16.93 13.82
C ASP A 78 7.41 -17.18 12.82
N VAL A 79 7.46 -16.34 11.78
CA VAL A 79 8.54 -16.35 10.79
C VAL A 79 9.90 -16.05 11.44
N ARG A 80 9.96 -15.41 12.62
CA ARG A 80 11.26 -15.16 13.27
C ARG A 80 11.92 -16.46 13.72
N GLY A 81 11.14 -17.49 14.01
CA GLY A 81 11.62 -18.84 14.30
C GLY A 81 11.96 -19.68 13.07
N GLU A 82 11.49 -19.29 11.89
CA GLU A 82 11.78 -19.96 10.61
C GLU A 82 13.10 -19.52 9.99
N ILE A 83 13.75 -18.49 10.56
CA ILE A 83 15.03 -17.99 10.09
C ILE A 83 16.11 -19.04 10.38
N SER A 84 16.63 -19.64 9.31
CA SER A 84 17.79 -20.52 9.36
C SER A 84 19.08 -19.74 9.09
N HIS A 85 20.21 -20.31 9.53
CA HIS A 85 21.52 -19.76 9.22
C HIS A 85 21.77 -19.73 7.70
N PRO A 86 22.56 -18.76 7.20
CA PRO A 86 22.88 -18.71 5.77
C PRO A 86 23.57 -19.99 5.32
N THR A 87 23.20 -20.47 4.13
CA THR A 87 23.84 -21.65 3.54
C THR A 87 25.23 -21.28 3.01
N GLU A 88 26.28 -21.91 3.56
CA GLU A 88 27.65 -21.75 3.08
C GLU A 88 27.87 -22.59 1.81
N LEU A 89 28.17 -21.93 0.68
CA LEU A 89 28.41 -22.61 -0.61
C LEU A 89 29.87 -23.03 -0.81
N PHE A 90 30.80 -22.31 -0.19
CA PHE A 90 32.24 -22.54 -0.27
C PHE A 90 32.90 -22.11 1.04
N GLY A 91 33.68 -23.03 1.61
CA GLY A 91 34.36 -22.88 2.90
C GLY A 91 35.11 -24.17 3.26
N PRO A 92 36.03 -24.13 4.25
CA PRO A 92 36.91 -25.25 4.56
C PRO A 92 36.15 -26.52 4.96
N GLU A 93 35.06 -26.39 5.72
CA GLU A 93 34.22 -27.52 6.11
C GLU A 93 33.44 -28.10 4.92
N THR A 94 32.93 -27.25 4.03
CA THR A 94 32.24 -27.72 2.82
C THR A 94 33.17 -28.45 1.86
N GLU A 95 34.44 -28.04 1.77
CA GLU A 95 35.46 -28.70 0.98
C GLU A 95 35.87 -30.04 1.59
N ARG A 96 36.08 -30.08 2.91
CA ARG A 96 36.29 -31.33 3.67
C ARG A 96 35.16 -32.33 3.41
N LEU A 97 33.90 -31.90 3.51
CA LEU A 97 32.73 -32.75 3.25
C LEU A 97 32.65 -33.21 1.79
N ARG A 98 33.02 -32.36 0.83
CA ARG A 98 33.10 -32.76 -0.59
C ARG A 98 34.17 -33.83 -0.82
N LEU A 99 35.35 -33.66 -0.22
CA LEU A 99 36.45 -34.62 -0.31
C LEU A 99 36.09 -35.96 0.32
N LEU A 100 35.43 -35.96 1.49
CA LEU A 100 34.93 -37.18 2.13
C LEU A 100 33.92 -37.90 1.23
N LYS A 101 32.93 -37.19 0.69
CA LYS A 101 31.94 -37.76 -0.25
C LYS A 101 32.57 -38.27 -1.55
N ALA A 102 33.66 -37.65 -2.01
CA ALA A 102 34.41 -38.12 -3.18
C ALA A 102 35.26 -39.36 -2.89
N ALA A 103 35.71 -39.53 -1.65
CA ALA A 103 36.47 -40.70 -1.20
C ALA A 103 35.58 -41.93 -0.96
N ASP A 104 34.30 -41.74 -0.61
CA ASP A 104 33.35 -42.82 -0.35
C ASP A 104 33.03 -43.63 -1.64
N PRO A 105 33.44 -44.91 -1.74
CA PRO A 105 33.32 -45.68 -2.99
C PRO A 105 31.87 -45.94 -3.44
N TRP A 106 30.94 -45.99 -2.48
CA TRP A 106 29.52 -46.28 -2.70
C TRP A 106 28.68 -45.04 -3.00
N GLN A 107 29.24 -43.83 -2.84
CA GLN A 107 28.55 -42.54 -3.03
C GLN A 107 29.12 -41.70 -4.18
N ARG A 108 30.04 -42.26 -4.98
CA ARG A 108 30.62 -41.61 -6.15
C ARG A 108 29.52 -41.12 -7.08
N CYS A 109 29.19 -39.83 -6.98
CA CYS A 109 28.30 -39.18 -7.93
C CYS A 109 29.08 -39.02 -9.22
N GLU A 110 28.62 -39.68 -10.28
CA GLU A 110 29.13 -39.44 -11.63
C GLU A 110 28.92 -37.96 -11.97
N VAL A 111 29.99 -37.18 -11.95
CA VAL A 111 29.97 -35.80 -12.43
C VAL A 111 29.85 -35.88 -13.94
N LYS A 112 28.62 -35.82 -14.45
CA LYS A 112 28.41 -35.61 -15.88
C LYS A 112 29.03 -34.26 -16.24
N GLU A 113 30.16 -34.28 -16.94
CA GLU A 113 30.80 -33.11 -17.52
C GLU A 113 29.84 -32.46 -18.52
N LYS A 114 28.92 -31.63 -18.01
CA LYS A 114 28.09 -30.81 -18.89
C LYS A 114 28.98 -29.70 -19.43
N GLY A 115 29.27 -29.81 -20.73
CA GLY A 115 30.13 -28.92 -21.48
C GLY A 115 29.78 -27.44 -21.32
N ALA A 116 30.82 -26.62 -21.49
CA ALA A 116 30.86 -25.15 -21.50
C ALA A 116 30.15 -24.47 -20.32
N SER A 117 30.92 -23.89 -19.40
CA SER A 117 30.42 -23.06 -18.31
C SER A 117 29.51 -21.95 -18.85
N LEU A 118 28.19 -22.14 -18.77
CA LEU A 118 27.25 -21.05 -19.01
C LEU A 118 27.58 -19.95 -17.99
N ARG A 119 27.73 -18.71 -18.48
CA ARG A 119 27.94 -17.54 -17.62
C ARG A 119 26.70 -17.41 -16.71
N LEU A 120 26.80 -17.85 -15.46
CA LEU A 120 25.72 -17.71 -14.48
C LEU A 120 25.55 -16.22 -14.17
N VAL A 121 24.36 -15.69 -14.47
CA VAL A 121 23.97 -14.32 -14.13
C VAL A 121 23.03 -14.41 -12.92
N PRO A 122 23.14 -13.54 -11.90
CA PRO A 122 22.31 -13.63 -10.69
C PRO A 122 20.80 -13.44 -10.95
N GLY A 123 20.42 -12.84 -12.07
CA GLY A 123 19.03 -12.60 -12.44
C GLY A 123 18.87 -12.15 -13.89
N LYS A 124 17.62 -11.89 -14.29
CA LYS A 124 17.30 -11.37 -15.63
C LYS A 124 17.52 -9.86 -15.68
N VAL A 125 18.03 -9.35 -16.81
CA VAL A 125 18.16 -7.90 -17.04
C VAL A 125 16.78 -7.33 -17.36
N HIS A 126 16.32 -6.36 -16.57
CA HIS A 126 15.05 -5.67 -16.78
C HIS A 126 15.27 -4.34 -17.52
N HIS A 127 14.46 -4.09 -18.56
CA HIS A 127 14.41 -2.80 -19.26
C HIS A 127 13.05 -2.15 -19.00
N TRP A 128 13.01 -1.08 -18.22
CA TRP A 128 11.75 -0.39 -17.87
C TRP A 128 11.15 0.43 -19.04
N ASP A 129 11.96 0.76 -20.05
CA ASP A 129 11.56 1.62 -21.18
C ASP A 129 11.13 0.85 -22.44
N LYS A 130 11.32 -0.48 -22.47
CA LYS A 130 10.93 -1.27 -23.64
C LYS A 130 9.44 -1.59 -23.55
N ILE A 131 8.63 -0.97 -24.41
CA ILE A 131 7.25 -1.39 -24.64
C ILE A 131 7.31 -2.78 -25.28
N VAL A 132 6.94 -3.80 -24.52
CA VAL A 132 6.74 -5.15 -25.04
C VAL A 132 5.53 -5.08 -25.98
N LYS A 133 5.79 -5.17 -27.29
CA LYS A 133 4.75 -5.33 -28.31
C LYS A 133 4.35 -6.79 -28.45
#